data_AF-A0A533ZW72-F1
#
_entry.id   AF-A0A533ZW72-F1
#
_cell.length_a   1.000
_cell.length_b   1.000
_cell.length_c   1.000
_cell.angle_alpha   90.00
_cell.angle_beta   90.00
_cell.angle_gamma   90.00
#
_symmetry.space_group_name_H-M   'P 1'
#
loop_
_entity.id
_entity.type
_entity.pdbx_description
1 polymer ?
#
loop_
_entity_poly.entity_id
_entity_poly.type
_entity_poly.pdbx_seq_one_letter_code
_entity_poly.pdbx_strand_id
1 'polypeptide(L)'
;MTDYREADLSRLKTVPIAQRPNRVDPSLLAHPPGADRSFAAFWHALPDLLAAKDIRDVARRVARAAGRHGVVVMLGGHVIKVGVGPLLRQLMRRGVITHLALNGSAAIHDFELAAYGGTSEDVAAGLADGTFGMAEETGREMNAAIADGARSGTGLGQAFTDYLRDRPLLAAPDVSVLIGASEQGVPVTVHATVGADIIHQHPTADGAALGAT
;
A
#
# COMPACT_ATOMS: atom_id res chain seq x y z
N MET A 1 36.75 -29.59 5.93
CA MET A 1 37.66 -28.46 5.62
C MET A 1 37.16 -27.85 4.33
N THR A 2 37.03 -26.52 4.25
CA THR A 2 36.53 -25.86 3.03
C THR A 2 37.63 -25.82 1.97
N ASP A 3 37.29 -26.04 0.70
CA ASP A 3 38.23 -26.00 -0.43
C ASP A 3 38.72 -24.57 -0.80
N TYR A 4 38.30 -23.56 -0.05
CA TYR A 4 38.65 -22.17 -0.29
C TYR A 4 39.85 -21.74 0.55
N ARG A 5 40.82 -21.10 -0.11
CA ARG A 5 42.03 -20.54 0.51
C ARG A 5 41.68 -19.28 1.31
N GLU A 6 42.12 -19.21 2.56
CA GLU A 6 41.90 -18.03 3.40
C GLU A 6 42.57 -16.78 2.81
N ALA A 7 41.95 -15.62 3.03
CA ALA A 7 42.45 -14.35 2.52
C ALA A 7 43.76 -13.95 3.24
N ASP A 8 44.78 -13.57 2.46
CA ASP A 8 46.02 -12.99 2.99
C ASP A 8 45.83 -11.52 3.37
N LEU A 9 45.59 -11.27 4.65
CA LEU A 9 45.32 -9.94 5.18
C LEU A 9 46.57 -9.03 5.24
N SER A 10 47.79 -9.58 5.07
CA SER A 10 49.04 -8.79 5.12
C SER A 10 49.18 -7.81 3.95
N ARG A 11 48.38 -7.99 2.90
CA ARG A 11 48.41 -7.20 1.67
C ARG A 11 47.39 -6.06 1.64
N LEU A 12 46.61 -5.87 2.70
CA LEU A 12 45.64 -4.78 2.80
C LEU A 12 46.35 -3.42 2.85
N LYS A 13 45.81 -2.45 2.10
CA LYS A 13 46.25 -1.05 2.14
C LYS A 13 45.19 -0.22 2.86
N THR A 14 45.62 0.52 3.88
CA THR A 14 44.76 1.44 4.63
C THR A 14 45.01 2.88 4.21
N VAL A 15 44.07 3.78 4.52
CA VAL A 15 44.18 5.22 4.21
C VAL A 15 43.86 6.07 5.45
N PRO A 16 44.52 7.22 5.68
CA PRO A 16 44.19 8.13 6.78
C PRO A 16 42.80 8.75 6.64
N ILE A 17 42.12 8.97 7.76
CA ILE A 17 40.78 9.59 7.77
C ILE A 17 40.77 10.98 7.13
N ALA A 18 41.87 11.74 7.23
CA ALA A 18 42.01 13.07 6.65
C ALA A 18 41.91 13.09 5.12
N GLN A 19 42.16 11.95 4.46
CA GLN A 19 42.08 11.83 2.99
C GLN A 19 40.69 11.42 2.52
N ARG A 20 39.76 11.10 3.43
CA ARG A 20 38.40 10.65 3.13
C ARG A 20 37.39 11.75 3.45
N PRO A 21 36.61 12.26 2.47
CA PRO A 21 35.50 13.16 2.78
C PRO A 21 34.45 12.42 3.61
N ASN A 22 34.09 12.98 4.77
CA ASN A 22 33.03 12.45 5.62
C ASN A 22 31.70 13.11 5.24
N ARG A 23 30.63 12.30 5.13
CA ARG A 23 29.28 12.78 4.79
C ARG A 23 28.43 13.15 6.01
N VAL A 24 28.96 12.90 7.22
CA VAL A 24 28.25 13.12 8.48
C VAL A 24 29.15 13.90 9.41
N ASP A 25 28.60 14.96 9.99
CA ASP A 25 29.21 15.73 11.08
C ASP A 25 28.25 15.78 12.29
N PRO A 26 28.72 16.18 13.48
CA PRO A 26 27.91 16.17 14.70
C PRO A 26 26.59 16.97 14.64
N SER A 27 26.47 17.95 13.74
CA SER A 27 25.24 18.74 13.58
C SER A 27 24.07 17.95 12.99
N LEU A 28 24.36 16.82 12.34
CA LEU A 28 23.36 15.94 11.72
C LEU A 28 22.86 14.86 12.68
N LEU A 29 23.43 14.77 13.88
CA LEU A 29 23.07 13.78 14.88
C LEU A 29 21.75 14.14 15.57
N ALA A 30 21.04 13.10 16.01
CA ALA A 30 19.83 13.28 16.80
C ALA A 30 20.15 13.88 18.18
N HIS A 31 19.14 14.54 18.77
CA HIS A 31 19.21 15.03 20.15
C HIS A 31 18.39 14.15 21.08
N PRO A 32 18.79 14.00 22.36
CA PRO A 32 17.97 13.30 23.34
C PRO A 32 16.61 13.99 23.51
N PRO A 33 15.53 13.25 23.82
CA PRO A 33 14.21 13.84 24.04
C PRO A 33 14.26 14.92 25.13
N GLY A 34 13.75 16.11 24.81
CA GLY A 34 13.63 17.21 25.76
C GLY A 34 12.44 17.04 26.72
N ALA A 35 12.14 18.09 27.48
CA ALA A 35 10.98 18.15 28.36
C ALA A 35 9.65 18.22 27.59
N ASP A 36 9.66 18.76 26.37
CA ASP A 36 8.49 18.73 25.48
C ASP A 36 8.27 17.29 24.98
N ARG A 37 7.10 16.73 25.32
CA ARG A 37 6.68 15.36 24.96
C ARG A 37 5.72 15.34 23.77
N SER A 38 5.58 16.44 23.04
CA SER A 38 4.74 16.50 21.83
C SER A 38 5.29 15.66 20.68
N PHE A 39 4.42 15.23 19.77
CA PHE A 39 4.85 14.57 18.53
C PHE A 39 5.72 15.50 17.67
N ALA A 40 5.46 16.80 17.69
CA ALA A 40 6.29 17.78 16.98
C ALA A 40 7.73 17.78 17.51
N ALA A 41 7.91 17.79 18.83
CA ALA A 41 9.23 17.69 19.44
C ALA A 41 9.95 16.40 19.06
N PHE A 42 9.27 15.25 19.11
CA PHE A 42 9.81 13.98 18.61
C PHE A 42 10.21 14.06 17.13
N TRP A 43 9.31 14.54 16.29
CA TRP A 43 9.52 14.64 14.85
C TRP A 43 10.70 15.53 14.51
N HIS A 44 10.89 16.64 15.23
CA HIS A 44 12.01 17.58 15.05
C HIS A 44 13.34 17.08 15.64
N ALA A 45 13.31 16.18 16.64
CA ALA A 45 14.50 15.59 17.23
C ALA A 45 15.17 14.50 16.36
N LEU A 46 14.46 13.96 15.37
CA LEU A 46 15.02 12.99 14.42
C LEU A 46 16.23 13.58 13.66
N PRO A 47 17.27 12.76 13.36
CA PRO A 47 18.45 13.24 12.64
C PRO A 47 18.08 13.60 11.20
N ASP A 48 18.73 14.60 10.61
CA ASP A 48 18.52 14.96 9.21
C ASP A 48 19.37 14.09 8.27
N LEU A 49 19.25 12.77 8.43
CA LEU A 49 20.04 11.75 7.74
C LEU A 49 19.16 10.56 7.34
N LEU A 50 19.52 9.92 6.22
CA LEU A 50 18.95 8.64 5.78
C LEU A 50 17.41 8.66 5.83
N ALA A 51 16.79 7.61 6.35
CA ALA A 51 15.34 7.45 6.39
C ALA A 51 14.60 8.59 7.11
N ALA A 52 15.20 9.20 8.14
CA ALA A 52 14.59 10.33 8.85
C ALA A 52 14.54 11.60 7.99
N LYS A 53 15.56 11.83 7.16
CA LYS A 53 15.53 12.87 6.13
C LYS A 53 14.51 12.53 5.04
N ASP A 54 14.51 11.28 4.55
CA ASP A 54 13.64 10.86 3.45
C ASP A 54 12.15 11.00 3.82
N ILE A 55 11.75 10.56 5.02
CA ILE A 55 10.36 10.67 5.47
C ILE A 55 9.92 12.13 5.65
N ARG A 56 10.81 13.00 6.13
CA ARG A 56 10.57 14.45 6.22
C ARG A 56 10.40 15.08 4.85
N ASP A 57 11.25 14.70 3.90
CA ASP A 57 11.19 15.22 2.54
C ASP A 57 9.92 14.77 1.82
N VAL A 58 9.51 13.50 1.96
CA VAL A 58 8.24 13.00 1.42
C VAL A 58 7.07 13.74 2.04
N ALA A 59 6.98 13.83 3.37
CA ALA A 59 5.89 14.53 4.06
C ALA A 59 5.78 16.00 3.60
N ARG A 60 6.91 16.70 3.52
CA ARG A 60 6.95 18.10 3.06
C ARG A 60 6.53 18.24 1.60
N ARG A 61 6.97 17.34 0.72
CA ARG A 61 6.62 17.38 -0.72
C ARG A 61 5.14 17.10 -0.94
N VAL A 62 4.58 16.10 -0.25
CA VAL A 62 3.14 15.79 -0.31
C VAL A 62 2.32 16.96 0.23
N ALA A 63 2.68 17.53 1.38
CA ALA A 63 1.98 18.69 1.94
C ALA A 63 2.02 19.92 1.02
N ARG A 64 3.14 20.14 0.31
CA ARG A 64 3.25 21.21 -0.70
C ARG A 64 2.47 20.94 -1.97
N ALA A 65 2.28 19.68 -2.34
CA ALA A 65 1.51 19.29 -3.53
C ALA A 65 0.00 19.42 -3.29
N ALA A 66 -0.46 19.22 -2.05
CA ALA A 66 -1.88 19.33 -1.69
C ALA A 66 -2.49 20.66 -2.16
N GLY A 67 -3.61 20.58 -2.88
CA GLY A 67 -4.32 21.72 -3.46
C GLY A 67 -3.61 22.43 -4.64
N ARG A 68 -2.44 21.94 -5.07
CA ARG A 68 -1.65 22.54 -6.16
C ARG A 68 -1.34 21.57 -7.30
N HIS A 69 -1.17 20.29 -6.98
CA HIS A 69 -0.85 19.23 -7.91
C HIS A 69 -1.64 17.97 -7.56
N GLY A 70 -1.81 17.09 -8.54
CA GLY A 70 -2.32 15.75 -8.27
C GLY A 70 -1.34 14.96 -7.40
N VAL A 71 -1.86 14.36 -6.33
CA VAL A 71 -1.16 13.37 -5.51
C VAL A 71 -1.80 12.02 -5.79
N VAL A 72 -1.02 11.13 -6.40
CA VAL A 72 -1.38 9.75 -6.72
C VAL A 72 -0.74 8.85 -5.68
N VAL A 73 -1.54 8.06 -4.96
CA VAL A 73 -1.04 7.05 -4.03
C VAL A 73 -1.12 5.68 -4.68
N MET A 74 0.06 5.10 -4.92
CA MET A 74 0.21 3.75 -5.44
C MET A 74 0.49 2.79 -4.27
N LEU A 75 -0.33 1.77 -4.06
CA LEU A 75 -0.19 0.89 -2.89
C LEU A 75 -0.51 -0.58 -3.19
N GLY A 76 0.21 -1.45 -2.49
CA GLY A 76 -0.04 -2.89 -2.45
C GLY A 76 -0.73 -3.35 -1.16
N GLY A 77 -1.13 -4.62 -1.11
CA GLY A 77 -1.96 -5.19 -0.04
C GLY A 77 -1.50 -4.93 1.40
N HIS A 78 -0.20 -4.90 1.65
CA HIS A 78 0.35 -4.68 3.00
C HIS A 78 -0.11 -3.37 3.64
N VAL A 79 -0.27 -2.30 2.85
CA VAL A 79 -0.71 -1.00 3.36
C VAL A 79 -2.12 -1.09 3.94
N ILE A 80 -3.02 -1.82 3.27
CA ILE A 80 -4.39 -2.03 3.73
C ILE A 80 -4.41 -3.02 4.91
N LYS A 81 -3.73 -4.16 4.77
CA LYS A 81 -3.66 -5.23 5.78
C LYS A 81 -3.18 -4.73 7.16
N VAL A 82 -2.25 -3.77 7.20
CA VAL A 82 -1.74 -3.22 8.48
C VAL A 82 -2.53 -2.02 9.00
N GLY A 83 -3.70 -1.73 8.43
CA GLY A 83 -4.65 -0.77 8.98
C GLY A 83 -4.45 0.69 8.56
N VAL A 84 -3.76 0.96 7.44
CA VAL A 84 -3.49 2.35 6.99
C VAL A 84 -4.68 2.95 6.22
N GLY A 85 -5.66 2.13 5.79
CA GLY A 85 -6.84 2.56 5.03
C GLY A 85 -7.57 3.80 5.58
N PRO A 86 -7.95 3.83 6.89
CA PRO A 86 -8.59 5.00 7.50
C PRO A 86 -7.78 6.30 7.40
N LEU A 87 -6.45 6.21 7.46
CA LEU A 87 -5.57 7.37 7.35
C LEU A 87 -5.53 7.90 5.92
N LEU A 88 -5.50 7.02 4.93
CA LEU A 88 -5.59 7.39 3.51
C LEU A 88 -6.94 8.06 3.22
N ARG A 89 -8.03 7.52 3.76
CA ARG A 89 -9.36 8.13 3.63
C ARG A 89 -9.41 9.54 4.23
N GLN A 90 -8.77 9.75 5.37
CA GLN A 90 -8.68 11.08 5.96
C GLN A 90 -7.87 12.06 5.08
N LEU A 91 -6.84 11.59 4.38
CA LEU A 91 -6.09 12.40 3.43
C LEU A 91 -6.89 12.68 2.14
N MET A 92 -7.74 11.76 1.69
CA MET A 92 -8.71 12.02 0.60
C MET A 92 -9.73 13.09 0.99
N ARG A 93 -10.35 12.97 2.18
CA ARG A 93 -11.28 13.98 2.71
C ARG A 93 -10.69 15.38 2.83
N ARG A 94 -9.37 15.46 3.06
CA ARG A 94 -8.63 16.74 3.13
C ARG A 94 -8.19 17.27 1.77
N GLY A 95 -8.51 16.58 0.67
CA GLY A 95 -8.05 16.93 -0.68
C GLY A 95 -6.53 16.79 -0.88
N VAL A 96 -5.85 16.04 0.00
CA VAL A 96 -4.42 15.78 -0.11
C VAL A 96 -4.18 14.67 -1.13
N ILE A 97 -4.88 13.55 -1.01
CA ILE A 97 -4.86 12.47 -2.00
C ILE A 97 -5.92 12.76 -3.04
N THR A 98 -5.53 12.69 -4.31
CA THR A 98 -6.41 12.99 -5.45
C THR A 98 -6.68 11.79 -6.34
N HIS A 99 -5.84 10.75 -6.29
CA HIS A 99 -5.96 9.53 -7.09
C HIS A 99 -5.42 8.33 -6.29
N LEU A 100 -6.03 7.15 -6.47
CA LEU A 100 -5.54 5.88 -5.96
C LEU A 100 -5.18 4.93 -7.12
N ALA A 101 -4.08 4.21 -6.95
CA ALA A 101 -3.69 3.12 -7.84
C ALA A 101 -3.32 1.89 -6.99
N LEU A 102 -4.11 0.84 -7.12
CA LEU A 102 -4.02 -0.37 -6.31
C LEU A 102 -3.48 -1.52 -7.15
N ASN A 103 -2.76 -2.47 -6.55
CA ASN A 103 -2.70 -3.81 -7.13
C ASN A 103 -3.92 -4.63 -6.68
N GLY A 104 -4.15 -5.80 -7.29
CA GLY A 104 -5.29 -6.63 -6.91
C GLY A 104 -5.29 -7.06 -5.45
N SER A 105 -4.13 -7.39 -4.85
CA SER A 105 -4.03 -7.67 -3.41
C SER A 105 -4.53 -6.52 -2.52
N ALA A 106 -4.23 -5.25 -2.85
CA ALA A 106 -4.79 -4.10 -2.14
C ALA A 106 -6.30 -3.98 -2.30
N ALA A 107 -6.81 -4.18 -3.52
CA ALA A 107 -8.24 -4.16 -3.79
C ALA A 107 -8.99 -5.27 -3.03
N ILE A 108 -8.45 -6.50 -3.03
CA ILE A 108 -9.02 -7.65 -2.31
C ILE A 108 -9.08 -7.37 -0.81
N HIS A 109 -7.96 -6.97 -0.19
CA HIS A 109 -7.95 -6.68 1.25
C HIS A 109 -8.92 -5.57 1.64
N ASP A 110 -9.01 -4.50 0.83
CA ASP A 110 -9.92 -3.39 1.09
C ASP A 110 -11.38 -3.80 0.91
N PHE A 111 -11.68 -4.57 -0.15
CA PHE A 111 -12.99 -5.10 -0.44
C PHE A 111 -13.47 -6.01 0.69
N GLU A 112 -12.65 -6.96 1.13
CA GLU A 112 -12.99 -7.87 2.22
C GLU A 112 -13.23 -7.16 3.55
N LEU A 113 -12.40 -6.15 3.88
CA LEU A 113 -12.64 -5.32 5.06
C LEU A 113 -13.98 -4.59 4.95
N ALA A 114 -14.28 -3.95 3.81
CA ALA A 114 -15.53 -3.23 3.61
C ALA A 114 -16.74 -4.17 3.70
N ALA A 115 -16.67 -5.28 2.98
CA ALA A 115 -17.77 -6.21 2.75
C ALA A 115 -18.01 -7.13 3.95
N TYR A 116 -16.96 -7.70 4.53
CA TYR A 116 -17.03 -8.79 5.51
C TYR A 116 -16.44 -8.42 6.87
N GLY A 117 -15.73 -7.29 6.98
CA GLY A 117 -15.22 -6.77 8.25
C GLY A 117 -13.89 -7.39 8.67
N GLY A 118 -13.31 -8.24 7.84
CA GLY A 118 -12.05 -8.93 8.09
C GLY A 118 -11.38 -9.31 6.78
N THR A 119 -10.05 -9.44 6.82
CA THR A 119 -9.23 -9.86 5.69
C THR A 119 -7.96 -10.55 6.21
N SER A 120 -7.15 -11.11 5.32
CA SER A 120 -5.90 -11.83 5.62
C SER A 120 -6.13 -13.16 6.33
N GLU A 121 -6.36 -14.19 5.53
CA GLU A 121 -6.32 -15.60 5.95
C GLU A 121 -4.91 -16.08 6.36
N ASP A 122 -4.84 -17.27 6.96
CA ASP A 122 -3.59 -17.97 7.22
C ASP A 122 -3.06 -18.62 5.94
N VAL A 123 -2.06 -17.97 5.35
CA VAL A 123 -1.44 -18.41 4.10
C VAL A 123 -0.81 -19.80 4.23
N ALA A 124 -0.15 -20.11 5.34
CA ALA A 124 0.56 -21.38 5.48
C ALA A 124 -0.41 -22.55 5.62
N ALA A 125 -1.46 -22.38 6.42
CA ALA A 125 -2.52 -23.37 6.56
C ALA A 125 -3.27 -23.56 5.23
N GLY A 126 -3.71 -22.46 4.59
CA GLY A 126 -4.49 -22.54 3.35
C GLY A 126 -3.71 -23.08 2.15
N LEU A 127 -2.39 -22.85 2.08
CA LEU A 127 -1.57 -23.47 1.03
C LEU A 127 -1.40 -24.97 1.25
N ALA A 128 -1.43 -25.44 2.51
CA ALA A 128 -1.27 -26.85 2.83
C ALA A 128 -2.50 -27.69 2.43
N ASP A 129 -3.71 -27.13 2.51
CA ASP A 129 -4.96 -27.82 2.18
C ASP A 129 -5.63 -27.32 0.88
N GLY A 130 -5.05 -26.31 0.23
CA GLY A 130 -5.55 -25.76 -1.04
C GLY A 130 -6.69 -24.75 -0.88
N THR A 131 -7.01 -24.32 0.34
CA THR A 131 -8.05 -23.31 0.59
C THR A 131 -7.56 -21.87 0.46
N PHE A 132 -6.25 -21.65 0.35
CA PHE A 132 -5.68 -20.30 0.22
C PHE A 132 -6.25 -19.56 -0.98
N GLY A 133 -6.88 -18.41 -0.73
CA GLY A 133 -7.45 -17.56 -1.74
C GLY A 133 -8.78 -18.07 -2.34
N MET A 134 -9.40 -19.07 -1.73
CA MET A 134 -10.61 -19.73 -2.24
C MET A 134 -11.90 -19.29 -1.53
N ALA A 135 -11.90 -18.10 -0.93
CA ALA A 135 -13.11 -17.50 -0.35
C ALA A 135 -14.18 -17.28 -1.43
N GLU A 136 -15.26 -18.05 -1.35
CA GLU A 136 -16.35 -18.09 -2.34
C GLU A 136 -17.00 -16.72 -2.51
N GLU A 137 -17.32 -16.01 -1.42
CA GLU A 137 -17.96 -14.70 -1.49
C GLU A 137 -17.04 -13.65 -2.12
N THR A 138 -15.77 -13.59 -1.70
CA THR A 138 -14.78 -12.65 -2.27
C THR A 138 -14.63 -12.88 -3.78
N GLY A 139 -14.42 -14.14 -4.20
CA GLY A 139 -14.25 -14.49 -5.61
C GLY A 139 -15.50 -14.21 -6.44
N ARG A 140 -16.67 -14.64 -5.98
CA ARG A 140 -17.95 -14.44 -6.69
C ARG A 140 -18.31 -12.96 -6.82
N GLU A 141 -18.26 -12.19 -5.73
CA GLU A 141 -18.68 -10.78 -5.72
C GLU A 141 -17.72 -9.90 -6.54
N MET A 142 -16.40 -10.07 -6.37
CA MET A 142 -15.43 -9.28 -7.15
C MET A 142 -15.46 -9.64 -8.64
N ASN A 143 -15.58 -10.92 -9.01
CA ASN A 143 -15.70 -11.29 -10.42
C ASN A 143 -17.02 -10.80 -11.05
N ALA A 144 -18.12 -10.74 -10.29
CA ALA A 144 -19.34 -10.10 -10.75
C ALA A 144 -19.11 -8.60 -11.03
N ALA A 145 -18.42 -7.89 -10.13
CA ALA A 145 -18.04 -6.50 -10.36
C ALA A 145 -17.18 -6.32 -11.63
N ILE A 146 -16.21 -7.20 -11.87
CA ILE A 146 -15.37 -7.18 -13.09
C ILE A 146 -16.23 -7.38 -14.34
N ALA A 147 -17.10 -8.38 -14.34
CA ALA A 147 -17.99 -8.65 -15.47
C ALA A 147 -18.94 -7.47 -15.74
N ASP A 148 -19.43 -6.81 -14.70
CA ASP A 148 -20.30 -5.64 -14.80
C ASP A 148 -19.53 -4.44 -15.35
N GLY A 149 -18.31 -4.22 -14.87
CA GLY A 149 -17.40 -3.18 -15.34
C GLY A 149 -17.05 -3.34 -16.82
N ALA A 150 -16.82 -4.58 -17.28
CA ALA A 150 -16.57 -4.86 -18.69
C ALA A 150 -17.79 -4.52 -19.57
N ARG A 151 -19.01 -4.77 -19.08
CA ARG A 151 -20.26 -4.44 -19.80
C ARG A 151 -20.54 -2.94 -19.83
N SER A 152 -20.16 -2.21 -18.79
CA SER A 152 -20.36 -0.75 -18.67
C SER A 152 -19.21 0.07 -19.23
N GLY A 153 -18.08 -0.55 -19.58
CA GLY A 153 -16.87 0.13 -20.06
C GLY A 153 -16.13 0.91 -18.97
N THR A 154 -16.23 0.46 -17.71
CA THR A 154 -15.54 1.07 -16.56
C THR A 154 -14.33 0.24 -16.14
N GLY A 155 -13.26 0.90 -15.71
CA GLY A 155 -12.07 0.19 -15.25
C GLY A 155 -12.25 -0.51 -13.91
N LEU A 156 -11.37 -1.48 -13.59
CA LEU A 156 -11.45 -2.32 -12.39
C LEU A 156 -11.66 -1.55 -11.08
N GLY A 157 -10.94 -0.43 -10.91
CA GLY A 157 -11.08 0.40 -9.71
C GLY A 157 -12.49 0.97 -9.55
N GLN A 158 -13.05 1.52 -10.63
CA GLN A 158 -14.42 2.02 -10.64
C GLN A 158 -15.42 0.88 -10.39
N ALA A 159 -15.24 -0.26 -11.06
CA ALA A 159 -16.11 -1.43 -10.93
C ALA A 159 -16.21 -1.91 -9.46
N PHE A 160 -15.09 -2.02 -8.74
CA PHE A 160 -15.11 -2.39 -7.33
C PHE A 160 -15.71 -1.31 -6.43
N THR A 161 -15.44 -0.02 -6.72
CA THR A 161 -16.05 1.06 -5.93
C THR A 161 -17.56 1.11 -6.08
N ASP A 162 -18.08 0.88 -7.29
CA ASP A 162 -19.52 0.90 -7.56
C ASP A 162 -20.20 -0.33 -6.97
N TYR A 163 -19.58 -1.51 -7.11
CA TYR A 163 -20.09 -2.72 -6.47
C TYR A 163 -20.23 -2.54 -4.95
N LEU A 164 -19.19 -2.04 -4.27
CA LEU A 164 -19.24 -1.82 -2.82
C LEU A 164 -20.25 -0.72 -2.43
N ARG A 165 -20.39 0.33 -3.24
CA ARG A 165 -21.37 1.40 -3.02
C ARG A 165 -22.80 0.89 -3.04
N ASP A 166 -23.09 -0.01 -3.99
CA ASP A 166 -24.44 -0.54 -4.23
C ASP A 166 -24.72 -1.81 -3.41
N ARG A 167 -23.71 -2.34 -2.71
CA ARG A 167 -23.84 -3.51 -1.84
C ARG A 167 -24.81 -3.20 -0.69
N PRO A 168 -25.87 -4.01 -0.48
CA PRO A 168 -26.90 -3.70 0.52
C PRO A 168 -26.41 -3.62 1.97
N LEU A 169 -25.35 -4.37 2.30
CA LEU A 169 -24.78 -4.43 3.64
C LEU A 169 -23.25 -4.37 3.53
N LEU A 170 -22.63 -3.49 4.32
CA LEU A 170 -21.19 -3.39 4.49
C LEU A 170 -20.87 -3.59 5.97
N ALA A 171 -19.86 -4.42 6.26
CA ALA A 171 -19.46 -4.72 7.63
C ALA A 171 -18.58 -3.62 8.23
N ALA A 172 -17.66 -3.04 7.45
CA ALA A 172 -16.78 -1.96 7.91
C ALA A 172 -16.52 -0.91 6.80
N PRO A 173 -17.55 -0.18 6.32
CA PRO A 173 -17.38 0.78 5.23
C PRO A 173 -16.39 1.90 5.55
N ASP A 174 -16.24 2.29 6.82
CA ASP A 174 -15.40 3.41 7.24
C ASP A 174 -13.89 3.14 7.12
N VAL A 175 -13.47 1.88 7.01
CA VAL A 175 -12.04 1.53 6.87
C VAL A 175 -11.59 1.44 5.42
N SER A 176 -12.54 1.37 4.48
CA SER A 176 -12.28 1.13 3.06
C SER A 176 -11.82 2.38 2.32
N VAL A 177 -10.72 2.26 1.57
CA VAL A 177 -10.25 3.28 0.65
C VAL A 177 -11.06 3.29 -0.64
N LEU A 178 -11.65 2.17 -1.08
CA LEU A 178 -12.55 2.11 -2.23
C LEU A 178 -13.84 2.90 -1.95
N ILE A 179 -14.51 2.65 -0.82
CA ILE A 179 -15.67 3.44 -0.40
C ILE A 179 -15.27 4.90 -0.18
N GLY A 180 -14.15 5.15 0.51
CA GLY A 180 -13.65 6.50 0.73
C GLY A 180 -13.40 7.28 -0.56
N ALA A 181 -12.86 6.62 -1.59
CA ALA A 181 -12.63 7.25 -2.89
C ALA A 181 -13.93 7.55 -3.62
N SER A 182 -14.88 6.61 -3.59
CA SER A 182 -16.23 6.74 -4.15
C SER A 182 -17.03 7.89 -3.53
N GLU A 183 -16.91 8.12 -2.22
CA GLU A 183 -17.56 9.24 -1.51
C GLU A 183 -16.93 10.60 -1.82
N GLN A 184 -15.61 10.64 -2.03
CA GLN A 184 -14.86 11.88 -2.23
C GLN A 184 -14.62 12.23 -3.71
N GLY A 185 -15.11 11.40 -4.64
CA GLY A 185 -14.88 11.57 -6.07
C GLY A 185 -13.42 11.41 -6.47
N VAL A 186 -12.65 10.61 -5.74
CA VAL A 186 -11.24 10.31 -6.04
C VAL A 186 -11.20 9.15 -7.04
N PRO A 187 -10.58 9.31 -8.22
CA PRO A 187 -10.44 8.22 -9.18
C PRO A 187 -9.59 7.07 -8.63
N VAL A 188 -10.01 5.84 -8.93
CA VAL A 188 -9.30 4.61 -8.52
C VAL A 188 -8.96 3.78 -9.75
N THR A 189 -7.71 3.33 -9.83
CA THR A 189 -7.30 2.25 -10.74
C THR A 189 -6.90 1.02 -9.93
N VAL A 190 -7.17 -0.16 -10.49
CA VAL A 190 -6.65 -1.43 -9.96
C VAL A 190 -5.90 -2.10 -11.10
N HIS A 191 -4.67 -2.51 -10.82
CA HIS A 191 -3.79 -3.16 -11.76
C HIS A 191 -3.79 -4.65 -11.45
N ALA A 192 -4.46 -5.42 -12.32
CA ALA A 192 -4.56 -6.86 -12.20
C ALA A 192 -3.16 -7.50 -12.18
N THR A 193 -2.92 -8.33 -11.17
CA THR A 193 -1.68 -9.10 -11.03
C THR A 193 -1.95 -10.53 -11.51
N VAL A 194 -1.85 -10.72 -12.82
CA VAL A 194 -2.08 -12.04 -13.44
C VAL A 194 -1.16 -13.09 -12.81
N GLY A 195 -1.76 -14.18 -12.31
CA GLY A 195 -1.05 -15.24 -11.60
C GLY A 195 -0.83 -15.00 -10.10
N ALA A 196 -1.26 -13.87 -9.53
CA ALA A 196 -1.12 -13.58 -8.11
C ALA A 196 -2.44 -13.19 -7.40
N ASP A 197 -3.36 -12.50 -8.06
CA ASP A 197 -4.62 -12.15 -7.41
C ASP A 197 -5.50 -13.40 -7.23
N ILE A 198 -5.94 -13.64 -5.99
CA ILE A 198 -6.60 -14.89 -5.61
C ILE A 198 -7.93 -15.12 -6.34
N ILE A 199 -8.62 -14.04 -6.71
CA ILE A 199 -9.94 -14.10 -7.36
C ILE A 199 -9.89 -14.71 -8.76
N HIS A 200 -8.71 -14.82 -9.38
CA HIS A 200 -8.53 -15.43 -10.70
C HIS A 200 -8.70 -16.96 -10.69
N GLN A 201 -8.56 -17.61 -9.53
CA GLN A 201 -8.73 -19.06 -9.40
C GLN A 201 -10.20 -19.48 -9.29
N HIS A 202 -11.09 -18.52 -9.07
CA HIS A 202 -12.52 -18.77 -8.88
C HIS A 202 -13.20 -19.21 -10.19
N PRO A 203 -14.16 -20.16 -10.17
CA PRO A 203 -14.84 -20.63 -11.39
C PRO A 203 -15.57 -19.57 -12.20
N THR A 204 -15.88 -18.43 -11.60
CA THR A 204 -16.56 -17.29 -12.24
C THR A 204 -15.59 -16.27 -12.85
N ALA A 205 -14.27 -16.49 -12.76
CA ALA A 205 -13.29 -15.58 -13.34
C ALA A 205 -13.39 -15.57 -14.87
N ASP A 206 -13.45 -14.38 -15.46
CA ASP A 206 -13.46 -14.16 -16.90
C ASP A 206 -12.26 -13.29 -17.31
N GLY A 207 -11.29 -13.91 -17.98
CA GLY A 207 -10.08 -13.22 -18.44
C GLY A 207 -10.34 -12.15 -19.50
N ALA A 208 -11.41 -12.27 -20.31
CA ALA A 208 -11.79 -11.25 -21.26
C ALA A 208 -12.38 -10.03 -20.55
N ALA A 209 -13.22 -10.25 -19.53
CA ALA A 209 -13.72 -9.17 -18.69
C ALA A 209 -12.59 -8.48 -17.92
N LEU A 210 -11.65 -9.25 -17.36
CA LEU A 210 -10.46 -8.71 -16.69
C LEU A 210 -9.61 -7.84 -17.64
N GLY A 211 -9.46 -8.24 -18.90
CA GLY A 211 -8.69 -7.48 -19.89
C GLY A 211 -9.44 -6.27 -20.48
N ALA A 212 -10.77 -6.23 -20.37
CA ALA A 212 -11.62 -5.14 -20.84
C ALA A 212 -11.84 -4.05 -19.77
N THR A 213 -11.47 -4.32 -18.53
CA THR A 213 -11.55 -3.42 -17.37
C THR A 213 -10.17 -2.93 -16.93
#